data_AF-A0A951C9R4-F1
#
_entry.id   AF-A0A951C9R4-F1
#
_cell.length_a   1.000
_cell.length_b   1.000
_cell.length_c   1.000
_cell.angle_alpha   90.00
_cell.angle_beta   90.00
_cell.angle_gamma   90.00
#
_symmetry.space_group_name_H-M   'P 1'
#
loop_
_entity.id
_entity.type
_entity.pdbx_description
1 polymer ?
#
loop_
_entity_poly.entity_id
_entity_poly.type
_entity_poly.pdbx_seq_one_letter_code
_entity_poly.pdbx_strand_id
1 'polypeptide(L)'
;MSYLPWDNRDGRSHSVWLRRGALIWFAFAVFPVSQAFHNHHSGLHLAAVLVAGTAFFVLWISLVMRRTRVASMPVDLALSGVLLVMAVVLSLTSGADWIGLFPFVAVRLAVCLPTELAVPGVVFAGLTGFATALATPARLGGAFTIFLSSVGVGVLLINMRQLRLANAELASARDEVARLAVSDERLRFARDMHDLLGHSLTVIAMKGELAERLVETDPARAKAEMASVTDVARTSLADVRAAVSGYRRLELAAEVGGARAAL
;
A
#
# COMPACT_ATOMS: atom_id res chain seq x y z
N MET A 1 -5.46 16.22 -17.67
CA MET A 1 -5.29 16.26 -16.20
C MET A 1 -5.61 14.87 -15.68
N SER A 2 -4.65 13.94 -15.74
CA SER A 2 -4.81 12.53 -15.34
C SER A 2 -3.74 12.22 -14.29
N TYR A 3 -4.13 12.30 -13.03
CA TYR A 3 -3.29 11.92 -11.90
C TYR A 3 -3.24 10.40 -11.78
N LEU A 4 -2.05 9.85 -11.55
CA LEU A 4 -1.89 8.47 -11.11
C LEU A 4 -2.33 8.38 -9.62
N PRO A 5 -3.15 7.40 -9.22
CA PRO A 5 -3.88 7.37 -7.93
C PRO A 5 -3.04 7.30 -6.64
N TRP A 6 -1.72 7.43 -6.68
CA TRP A 6 -0.82 7.08 -5.55
C TRP A 6 0.02 8.23 -4.97
N ASP A 7 -0.21 9.50 -5.33
CA ASP A 7 0.75 10.56 -4.97
C ASP A 7 0.71 11.03 -3.50
N ASN A 8 -0.41 10.96 -2.76
CA ASN A 8 -0.58 11.93 -1.66
C ASN A 8 -0.54 11.48 -0.18
N ARG A 9 -0.24 10.21 0.18
CA ARG A 9 -0.09 9.88 1.62
C ARG A 9 1.12 9.01 2.03
N ASP A 10 1.69 8.22 1.13
CA ASP A 10 2.78 7.25 1.46
C ASP A 10 4.18 7.63 0.97
N GLY A 11 4.40 8.89 0.58
CA GLY A 11 5.71 9.33 0.09
C GLY A 11 6.86 9.13 1.08
N ARG A 12 6.57 9.24 2.39
CA ARG A 12 7.56 9.08 3.45
C ARG A 12 7.94 7.61 3.66
N SER A 13 6.97 6.70 3.78
CA SER A 13 7.23 5.27 4.02
C SER A 13 7.97 4.62 2.85
N HIS A 14 7.60 4.97 1.61
CA HIS A 14 8.27 4.49 0.40
C HIS A 14 9.74 4.96 0.33
N SER A 15 10.01 6.23 0.65
CA SER A 15 11.38 6.77 0.67
C SER A 15 12.26 6.16 1.77
N VAL A 16 11.68 5.85 2.95
CA VAL A 16 12.42 5.25 4.08
C VAL A 16 12.77 3.80 3.80
N TRP A 17 11.86 3.02 3.22
CA TRP A 17 12.14 1.63 2.82
C TRP A 17 13.21 1.57 1.72
N LEU A 18 13.13 2.43 0.71
CA LEU A 18 14.15 2.52 -0.34
C LEU A 18 15.51 2.95 0.21
N ARG A 19 15.56 3.91 1.15
CA ARG A 19 16.79 4.34 1.83
C ARG A 19 17.41 3.22 2.66
N ARG A 20 16.61 2.50 3.46
CA ARG A 20 17.07 1.36 4.26
C ARG A 20 17.52 0.18 3.39
N GLY A 21 16.79 -0.10 2.31
CA GLY A 21 17.15 -1.11 1.32
C GLY A 21 18.46 -0.77 0.63
N ALA A 22 18.62 0.45 0.12
CA ALA A 22 19.84 0.90 -0.58
C ALA A 22 21.10 0.83 0.30
N LEU A 23 20.98 1.02 1.61
CA LEU A 23 22.11 0.86 2.55
C LEU A 23 22.63 -0.59 2.63
N ILE A 24 21.75 -1.60 2.52
CA ILE A 24 22.17 -3.01 2.51
C ILE A 24 23.02 -3.29 1.26
N TRP A 25 22.70 -2.64 0.14
CA TRP A 25 23.41 -2.83 -1.12
C TRP A 25 24.80 -2.16 -1.17
N PHE A 26 25.11 -1.20 -0.28
CA PHE A 26 26.47 -0.69 -0.13
C PHE A 26 27.47 -1.75 0.32
N ALA A 27 27.02 -2.77 1.08
CA ALA A 27 27.89 -3.88 1.47
C ALA A 27 28.41 -4.66 0.25
N PHE A 28 27.63 -4.72 -0.84
CA PHE A 28 28.03 -5.36 -2.09
C PHE A 28 29.00 -4.50 -2.92
N ALA A 29 29.05 -3.18 -2.72
CA ALA A 29 30.01 -2.29 -3.38
C ALA A 29 31.45 -2.49 -2.88
N VAL A 30 31.62 -3.05 -1.69
CA VAL A 30 32.94 -3.35 -1.09
C VAL A 30 33.71 -4.39 -1.91
N PHE A 31 33.00 -5.37 -2.47
CA PHE A 31 33.61 -6.49 -3.21
C PHE A 31 34.40 -6.02 -4.45
N PRO A 32 33.81 -5.32 -5.45
CA PRO A 32 34.55 -4.87 -6.63
C PRO A 32 35.66 -3.88 -6.28
N VAL A 33 35.47 -3.04 -5.26
CA VAL A 33 36.51 -2.11 -4.77
C VAL A 33 37.69 -2.90 -4.20
N SER A 34 37.45 -3.91 -3.37
CA SER A 34 38.52 -4.76 -2.81
C SER A 34 39.31 -5.50 -3.89
N GLN A 35 38.64 -5.96 -4.95
CA GLN A 35 39.27 -6.66 -6.06
C GLN A 35 40.11 -5.74 -6.94
N ALA A 36 39.66 -4.48 -7.13
CA ALA A 36 40.43 -3.47 -7.85
C ALA A 36 41.82 -3.25 -7.24
N PHE A 37 41.97 -3.36 -5.91
CA PHE A 37 43.27 -3.25 -5.23
C PHE A 37 44.15 -4.50 -5.31
N HIS A 38 43.57 -5.70 -5.48
CA HIS A 38 44.33 -6.95 -5.54
C HIS A 38 44.90 -7.23 -6.94
N ASN A 39 44.21 -6.76 -7.99
CA ASN A 39 44.65 -6.93 -9.37
C ASN A 39 45.77 -5.93 -9.73
N HIS A 40 46.87 -6.41 -10.31
CA HIS A 40 48.07 -5.61 -10.65
C HIS A 40 47.82 -4.65 -11.83
N HIS A 41 47.05 -3.59 -11.60
CA HIS A 41 46.78 -2.54 -12.57
C HIS A 41 47.80 -1.40 -12.46
N SER A 42 48.05 -0.70 -13.57
CA SER A 42 48.73 0.59 -13.51
C SER A 42 47.93 1.57 -12.62
N GLY A 43 48.61 2.44 -11.87
CA GLY A 43 47.93 3.34 -10.92
C GLY A 43 46.85 4.23 -11.56
N LEU A 44 47.01 4.58 -12.84
CA LEU A 44 46.01 5.32 -13.63
C LEU A 44 44.76 4.48 -13.92
N HIS A 45 44.92 3.20 -14.28
CA HIS A 45 43.80 2.30 -14.51
C HIS A 45 43.00 2.06 -13.23
N LEU A 46 43.70 1.86 -12.10
CA LEU A 46 43.08 1.74 -10.79
C LEU A 46 42.23 2.98 -10.44
N ALA A 47 42.80 4.18 -10.61
CA ALA A 47 42.07 5.42 -10.38
C ALA A 47 40.82 5.56 -11.28
N ALA A 48 40.94 5.24 -12.57
CA ALA A 48 39.83 5.30 -13.52
C ALA A 48 38.69 4.35 -13.15
N VAL A 49 39.01 3.11 -12.76
CA VAL A 49 38.03 2.11 -12.34
C VAL A 49 37.31 2.52 -11.05
N LEU A 50 38.04 3.05 -10.06
CA LEU A 50 37.43 3.53 -8.82
C LEU A 50 36.49 4.72 -9.06
N VAL A 51 36.88 5.66 -9.92
CA VAL A 51 36.02 6.81 -10.30
C VAL A 51 34.77 6.32 -11.02
N ALA A 52 34.90 5.44 -12.02
CA ALA A 52 33.77 4.92 -12.78
C ALA A 52 32.82 4.06 -11.92
N GLY A 53 33.36 3.22 -11.03
CA GLY A 53 32.56 2.46 -10.07
C GLY A 53 31.81 3.35 -9.08
N THR A 54 32.49 4.39 -8.56
CA THR A 54 31.85 5.38 -7.68
C THR A 54 30.74 6.12 -8.41
N ALA A 55 30.99 6.56 -9.65
CA ALA A 55 29.99 7.21 -10.48
C ALA A 55 28.79 6.29 -10.74
N PHE A 56 29.01 4.98 -10.97
CA PHE A 56 27.93 4.01 -11.12
C PHE A 56 27.04 3.95 -9.88
N PHE A 57 27.62 3.80 -8.69
CA PHE A 57 26.84 3.70 -7.44
C PHE A 57 26.12 5.01 -7.11
N VAL A 58 26.76 6.17 -7.30
CA VAL A 58 26.13 7.48 -7.10
C VAL A 58 24.95 7.65 -8.06
N LEU A 59 25.14 7.33 -9.34
CA LEU A 59 24.08 7.38 -10.34
C LEU A 59 22.94 6.42 -9.98
N TRP A 60 23.26 5.18 -9.61
CA TRP A 60 22.29 4.17 -9.19
C TRP A 60 21.45 4.63 -7.99
N ILE A 61 22.09 5.12 -6.93
CA ILE A 61 21.40 5.65 -5.75
C ILE A 61 20.50 6.83 -6.13
N SER A 62 21.03 7.79 -6.90
CA SER A 62 20.27 8.96 -7.33
C SER A 62 19.01 8.55 -8.11
N LEU A 63 19.13 7.54 -8.98
CA LEU A 63 18.05 7.03 -9.81
C LEU A 63 17.02 6.19 -9.06
N VAL A 64 17.43 5.45 -8.04
CA VAL A 64 16.50 4.69 -7.16
C VAL A 64 15.76 5.65 -6.20
N MET A 65 16.42 6.72 -5.76
CA MET A 65 15.80 7.76 -4.91
C MET A 65 14.91 8.72 -5.70
N ARG A 66 15.14 8.88 -7.01
CA ARG A 66 14.34 9.71 -7.88
C ARG A 66 12.94 9.11 -8.04
N ARG A 67 11.90 9.91 -7.75
CA ARG A 67 10.52 9.57 -8.12
C ARG A 67 10.39 9.63 -9.65
N THR A 68 10.22 8.47 -10.29
CA THR A 68 9.88 8.36 -11.72
C THR A 68 8.49 8.92 -11.95
N ARG A 69 8.39 9.94 -12.81
CA ARG A 69 7.12 10.49 -13.29
C ARG A 69 6.92 10.07 -14.74
N VAL A 70 5.67 9.93 -15.19
CA VAL A 70 5.37 9.57 -16.59
C VAL A 70 6.02 10.57 -17.57
N ALA A 71 6.02 11.87 -17.23
CA ALA A 71 6.66 12.89 -18.04
C ALA A 71 8.20 12.79 -18.11
N SER A 72 8.86 12.17 -17.12
CA SER A 72 10.33 11.98 -17.11
C SER A 72 10.77 10.62 -17.63
N MET A 73 9.83 9.78 -18.07
CA MET A 73 10.06 8.40 -18.48
C MET A 73 11.13 8.21 -19.57
N PRO A 74 11.22 9.01 -20.66
CA PRO A 74 12.29 8.84 -21.64
C PRO A 74 13.67 9.15 -21.03
N VAL A 75 13.76 10.15 -20.14
CA VAL A 75 15.00 10.49 -19.43
C VAL A 75 15.38 9.37 -18.46
N ASP A 76 14.41 8.83 -17.72
CA ASP A 76 14.65 7.75 -16.78
C ASP A 76 15.07 6.44 -17.48
N LEU A 77 14.54 6.17 -18.66
CA LEU A 77 14.96 5.04 -19.49
C LEU A 77 16.37 5.26 -20.07
N ALA A 78 16.67 6.46 -20.57
CA ALA A 78 18.00 6.81 -21.05
C ALA A 78 19.06 6.67 -19.94
N LEU A 79 18.79 7.19 -18.74
CA LEU A 79 19.69 7.06 -17.60
C LEU A 79 19.85 5.62 -17.10
N SER A 80 18.80 4.80 -17.22
CA SER A 80 18.90 3.35 -16.96
C SER A 80 19.75 2.64 -18.02
N GLY A 81 19.68 3.09 -19.28
CA GLY A 81 20.57 2.66 -20.35
C GLY A 81 22.03 3.05 -20.09
N VAL A 82 22.28 4.26 -19.62
CA VAL A 82 23.63 4.71 -19.20
C VAL A 82 24.18 3.81 -18.09
N LEU A 83 23.38 3.49 -17.07
CA LEU A 83 23.77 2.54 -16.02
C LEU A 83 24.14 1.16 -16.61
N LEU A 84 23.33 0.64 -17.54
CA LEU A 84 23.60 -0.65 -18.17
C LEU A 84 24.90 -0.62 -18.98
N VAL A 85 25.13 0.44 -19.77
CA VAL A 85 26.36 0.61 -20.54
C VAL A 85 27.57 0.72 -19.62
N MET A 86 27.48 1.46 -18.52
CA MET A 86 28.54 1.53 -17.52
C MET A 86 28.86 0.16 -16.92
N ALA A 87 27.84 -0.65 -16.60
CA ALA A 87 28.03 -2.01 -16.09
C ALA A 87 28.76 -2.91 -17.11
N VAL A 88 28.38 -2.83 -18.39
CA VAL A 88 29.05 -3.57 -19.48
C VAL A 88 30.50 -3.13 -19.63
N VAL A 89 30.75 -1.82 -19.77
CA VAL A 89 32.11 -1.29 -19.97
C VAL A 89 33.01 -1.68 -18.81
N LEU A 90 32.58 -1.46 -17.55
CA LEU A 90 33.36 -1.81 -16.37
C LEU A 90 33.67 -3.31 -16.30
N SER A 91 32.72 -4.16 -16.67
CA SER A 91 32.90 -5.62 -16.70
C SER A 91 33.90 -6.07 -17.76
N LEU A 92 33.84 -5.48 -18.95
CA LEU A 92 34.73 -5.87 -20.06
C LEU A 92 36.16 -5.32 -19.88
N THR A 93 36.32 -4.12 -19.32
CA THR A 93 37.66 -3.53 -19.12
C THR A 93 38.35 -4.03 -17.87
N SER A 94 37.58 -4.36 -16.82
CA SER A 94 38.11 -4.62 -15.47
C SER A 94 37.91 -6.05 -15.00
N GLY A 95 37.29 -6.90 -15.82
CA GLY A 95 37.16 -8.34 -15.59
C GLY A 95 35.91 -8.77 -14.82
N ALA A 96 35.87 -10.06 -14.47
CA ALA A 96 34.68 -10.75 -13.98
C ALA A 96 34.15 -10.22 -12.62
N ASP A 97 35.00 -9.54 -11.85
CA ASP A 97 34.65 -8.98 -10.54
C ASP A 97 33.54 -7.91 -10.63
N TRP A 98 33.38 -7.29 -11.80
CA TRP A 98 32.43 -6.19 -12.04
C TRP A 98 31.08 -6.66 -12.63
N ILE A 99 30.94 -7.96 -12.93
CA ILE A 99 29.67 -8.51 -13.43
C ILE A 99 28.58 -8.45 -12.33
N GLY A 100 28.96 -8.30 -11.05
CA GLY A 100 28.02 -8.05 -9.96
C GLY A 100 27.17 -6.77 -10.10
N LEU A 101 27.42 -5.91 -11.08
CA LEU A 101 26.66 -4.68 -11.31
C LEU A 101 25.29 -4.91 -12.00
N PHE A 102 25.10 -6.00 -12.74
CA PHE A 102 23.84 -6.25 -13.48
C PHE A 102 22.61 -6.40 -12.56
N PRO A 103 22.69 -7.08 -11.40
CA PRO A 103 21.60 -7.07 -10.42
C PRO A 103 21.19 -5.67 -9.96
N PHE A 104 22.11 -4.71 -9.85
CA PHE A 104 21.76 -3.33 -9.49
C PHE A 104 20.94 -2.65 -10.58
N VAL A 105 21.29 -2.86 -11.84
CA VAL A 105 20.49 -2.38 -12.97
C VAL A 105 19.09 -3.00 -12.93
N ALA A 106 18.99 -4.31 -12.69
CA ALA A 106 17.70 -5.00 -12.55
C ALA A 106 16.86 -4.44 -11.39
N VAL A 107 17.46 -4.15 -10.23
CA VAL A 107 16.78 -3.48 -9.10
C VAL A 107 16.19 -2.14 -9.53
N ARG A 108 16.97 -1.31 -10.24
CA ARG A 108 16.50 0.01 -10.70
C ARG A 108 15.33 -0.11 -11.67
N LEU A 109 15.34 -1.11 -12.56
CA LEU A 109 14.23 -1.35 -13.47
C LEU A 109 12.99 -1.87 -12.73
N ALA A 110 13.17 -2.81 -11.79
CA ALA A 110 12.09 -3.42 -10.99
C ALA A 110 11.35 -2.43 -10.09
N VAL A 111 12.09 -1.53 -9.43
CA VAL A 111 11.53 -0.61 -8.44
C VAL A 111 10.85 0.59 -9.10
N CYS A 112 11.43 1.14 -10.16
CA CYS A 112 11.08 2.46 -10.63
C CYS A 112 10.27 2.48 -11.94
N LEU A 113 10.25 1.39 -12.72
CA LEU A 113 9.46 1.31 -13.95
C LEU A 113 8.07 0.68 -13.72
N PRO A 114 7.06 1.03 -14.54
CA PRO A 114 5.80 0.30 -14.61
C PRO A 114 6.04 -1.19 -14.85
N THR A 115 5.17 -2.07 -14.31
CA THR A 115 5.38 -3.53 -14.37
C THR A 115 5.55 -4.04 -15.80
N GLU A 116 4.82 -3.46 -16.75
CA GLU A 116 4.86 -3.76 -18.19
C GLU A 116 6.25 -3.60 -18.80
N LEU A 117 7.04 -2.63 -18.32
CA LEU A 117 8.41 -2.39 -18.79
C LEU A 117 9.47 -2.93 -17.85
N ALA A 118 9.15 -3.07 -16.57
CA ALA A 118 10.06 -3.59 -15.56
C ALA A 118 10.44 -5.05 -15.86
N VAL A 119 9.46 -5.90 -16.19
CA VAL A 119 9.71 -7.32 -16.50
C VAL A 119 10.65 -7.50 -17.71
N PRO A 120 10.33 -6.98 -18.92
CA PRO A 120 11.22 -7.12 -20.06
C PRO A 120 12.57 -6.42 -19.83
N GLY A 121 12.58 -5.27 -19.13
CA GLY A 121 13.80 -4.57 -18.79
C GLY A 121 14.73 -5.39 -17.87
N VAL A 122 14.19 -6.03 -16.83
CA VAL A 122 14.93 -6.90 -15.91
C VAL A 122 15.51 -8.09 -16.66
N VAL A 123 14.73 -8.74 -17.53
CA VAL A 123 15.20 -9.87 -18.34
C VAL A 123 16.30 -9.40 -19.30
N PHE A 124 16.12 -8.26 -19.96
CA PHE A 124 17.12 -7.68 -20.85
C PHE A 124 18.44 -7.36 -20.13
N ALA A 125 18.37 -6.74 -18.95
CA ALA A 125 19.55 -6.50 -18.12
C ALA A 125 20.24 -7.81 -17.70
N GLY A 126 19.47 -8.83 -17.33
CA GLY A 126 19.99 -10.15 -17.00
C GLY A 126 20.68 -10.83 -18.19
N LEU A 127 20.07 -10.81 -19.38
CA LEU A 127 20.66 -11.35 -20.61
C LEU A 127 21.92 -10.61 -21.04
N THR A 128 21.93 -9.28 -20.87
CA THR A 128 23.12 -8.46 -21.12
C THR A 128 24.23 -8.84 -20.16
N GLY A 129 23.91 -9.06 -18.88
CA GLY A 129 24.85 -9.55 -17.88
C GLY A 129 25.39 -10.94 -18.20
N PHE A 130 24.52 -11.85 -18.66
CA PHE A 130 24.91 -13.18 -19.11
C PHE A 130 25.89 -13.11 -20.28
N ALA A 131 25.54 -12.36 -21.34
CA ALA A 131 26.40 -12.20 -22.51
C ALA A 131 27.75 -11.54 -22.17
N THR A 132 27.72 -10.52 -21.30
CA THR A 132 28.93 -9.84 -20.81
C THR A 132 29.80 -10.81 -20.01
N ALA A 133 29.21 -11.65 -19.16
CA ALA A 133 29.95 -12.64 -18.40
C ALA A 133 30.68 -13.63 -19.32
N LEU A 134 30.06 -14.09 -20.41
CA LEU A 134 30.70 -14.97 -21.39
C LEU A 134 31.87 -14.33 -22.13
N ALA A 135 31.88 -13.00 -22.25
CA ALA A 135 32.98 -12.24 -22.85
C ALA A 135 34.13 -11.96 -21.86
N THR A 136 34.01 -12.37 -20.59
CA THR A 136 35.05 -12.28 -19.57
C THR A 136 35.57 -13.68 -19.20
N PRO A 137 36.66 -13.81 -18.41
CA PRO A 137 37.12 -15.11 -17.90
C PRO A 137 36.14 -15.84 -16.97
N ALA A 138 34.92 -15.33 -16.80
CA ALA A 138 33.88 -16.00 -16.02
C ALA A 138 33.50 -17.34 -16.67
N ARG A 139 33.40 -18.38 -15.85
CA ARG A 139 32.89 -19.68 -16.29
C ARG A 139 31.40 -19.57 -16.61
N LEU A 140 30.89 -20.50 -17.44
CA LEU A 140 29.45 -20.62 -17.75
C LEU A 140 28.56 -20.57 -16.51
N GLY A 141 28.98 -21.22 -15.42
CA GLY A 141 28.28 -21.17 -14.14
C GLY A 141 28.12 -19.74 -13.59
N GLY A 142 29.16 -18.91 -13.68
CA GLY A 142 29.11 -17.50 -13.27
C GLY A 142 28.15 -16.66 -14.13
N ALA A 143 28.13 -16.89 -15.44
CA ALA A 143 27.17 -16.23 -16.33
C ALA A 143 25.72 -16.56 -15.92
N PHE A 144 25.43 -17.84 -15.65
CA PHE A 144 24.12 -18.24 -15.11
C PHE A 144 23.83 -17.61 -13.74
N THR A 145 24.79 -17.59 -12.82
CA THR A 145 24.61 -16.95 -11.49
C THR A 145 24.20 -15.48 -11.63
N ILE A 146 24.80 -14.75 -12.56
CA ILE A 146 24.48 -13.33 -12.79
C ILE A 146 23.11 -13.16 -13.44
N PHE A 147 22.77 -13.99 -14.43
CA PHE A 147 21.44 -14.00 -15.02
C PHE A 147 20.35 -14.26 -13.96
N LEU A 148 20.50 -15.36 -13.21
CA LEU A 148 19.54 -15.77 -12.18
C LEU A 148 19.45 -14.78 -11.04
N SER A 149 20.56 -14.20 -10.57
CA SER A 149 20.52 -13.19 -9.51
C SER A 149 19.85 -11.89 -9.96
N SER A 150 20.13 -11.43 -11.19
CA SER A 150 19.52 -10.22 -11.76
C SER A 150 18.02 -10.40 -11.95
N VAL A 151 17.61 -11.49 -12.58
CA VAL A 151 16.19 -11.79 -12.81
C VAL A 151 15.49 -12.09 -11.49
N GLY A 152 16.08 -12.91 -10.63
CA GLY A 152 15.50 -13.30 -9.34
C GLY A 152 15.24 -12.10 -8.42
N VAL A 153 16.22 -11.22 -8.25
CA VAL A 153 16.03 -9.98 -7.46
C VAL A 153 15.01 -9.06 -8.12
N GLY A 154 15.04 -8.90 -9.45
CA GLY A 154 14.08 -8.06 -10.15
C GLY A 154 12.64 -8.57 -9.98
N VAL A 155 12.41 -9.87 -10.16
CA VAL A 155 11.11 -10.53 -9.95
C VAL A 155 10.67 -10.39 -8.50
N LEU A 156 11.55 -10.65 -7.53
CA LEU A 156 11.24 -10.50 -6.11
C LEU A 156 10.75 -9.09 -5.78
N LEU A 157 11.45 -8.07 -6.27
CA LEU A 157 11.11 -6.67 -5.99
C LEU A 157 9.83 -6.22 -6.70
N ILE A 158 9.59 -6.69 -7.93
CA ILE A 158 8.31 -6.46 -8.63
C ILE A 158 7.16 -7.08 -7.81
N ASN A 159 7.31 -8.33 -7.38
CA ASN A 159 6.29 -9.01 -6.57
C ASN A 159 6.05 -8.31 -5.23
N MET A 160 7.12 -7.94 -4.51
CA MET A 160 7.00 -7.17 -3.27
C MET A 160 6.28 -5.84 -3.48
N ARG A 161 6.54 -5.16 -4.60
CA ARG A 161 5.83 -3.91 -4.94
C ARG A 161 4.34 -4.16 -5.15
N GLN A 162 3.98 -5.18 -5.92
CA GLN A 162 2.58 -5.53 -6.19
C GLN A 162 1.85 -5.96 -4.92
N LEU A 163 2.49 -6.77 -4.08
CA LEU A 163 1.92 -7.20 -2.80
C LEU A 163 1.65 -6.02 -1.87
N ARG A 164 2.56 -5.04 -1.80
CA ARG A 164 2.34 -3.82 -1.01
C ARG A 164 1.16 -3.01 -1.53
N LEU A 165 1.02 -2.86 -2.85
CA LEU A 165 -0.10 -2.14 -3.45
C LEU A 165 -1.42 -2.84 -3.15
N ALA A 166 -1.48 -4.16 -3.36
CA ALA A 166 -2.66 -4.97 -3.07
C ALA A 166 -3.05 -4.92 -1.58
N ASN A 167 -2.07 -4.96 -0.67
CA ASN A 167 -2.32 -4.84 0.77
C ASN A 167 -2.86 -3.45 1.15
N ALA A 168 -2.34 -2.39 0.54
CA ALA A 168 -2.82 -1.02 0.78
C ALA A 168 -4.26 -0.84 0.26
N GLU A 169 -4.57 -1.38 -0.92
CA GLU A 169 -5.92 -1.40 -1.48
C GLU A 169 -6.88 -2.19 -0.60
N LEU A 170 -6.48 -3.38 -0.14
CA LEU A 170 -7.27 -4.20 0.78
C LEU A 170 -7.54 -3.48 2.12
N ALA A 171 -6.55 -2.78 2.68
CA ALA A 171 -6.73 -1.99 3.89
C ALA A 171 -7.75 -0.86 3.67
N SER A 172 -7.61 -0.11 2.56
CA SER A 172 -8.57 0.95 2.21
C SER A 172 -9.99 0.40 1.98
N ALA A 173 -10.13 -0.77 1.36
CA ALA A 173 -11.42 -1.41 1.13
C ALA A 173 -12.07 -1.85 2.44
N ARG A 174 -11.29 -2.39 3.39
CA ARG A 174 -11.78 -2.76 4.73
C ARG A 174 -12.29 -1.55 5.51
N ASP A 175 -11.56 -0.43 5.44
CA ASP A 175 -11.99 0.82 6.08
C ASP A 175 -13.32 1.32 5.50
N GLU A 176 -13.51 1.20 4.19
CA GLU A 176 -14.76 1.59 3.53
C GLU A 176 -15.91 0.65 3.92
N VAL A 177 -15.69 -0.66 3.92
CA VAL A 177 -16.70 -1.63 4.37
C VAL A 177 -17.11 -1.38 5.82
N ALA A 178 -16.16 -1.07 6.71
CA ALA A 178 -16.45 -0.72 8.10
C ALA A 178 -17.31 0.55 8.20
N ARG A 179 -17.00 1.60 7.43
CA ARG A 179 -17.80 2.82 7.37
C ARG A 179 -19.23 2.56 6.90
N LEU A 180 -19.38 1.78 5.82
CA LEU A 180 -20.70 1.43 5.28
C LEU A 180 -21.50 0.60 6.27
N ALA A 181 -20.89 -0.38 6.93
CA ALA A 181 -21.55 -1.18 7.96
C ALA A 181 -22.09 -0.32 9.12
N VAL A 182 -21.33 0.67 9.59
CA VAL A 182 -21.80 1.61 10.62
C VAL A 182 -22.97 2.46 10.12
N SER A 183 -22.93 2.91 8.86
CA SER A 183 -24.02 3.67 8.25
C SER A 183 -25.31 2.85 8.10
N ASP A 184 -25.19 1.61 7.63
CA ASP A 184 -26.31 0.69 7.49
C ASP A 184 -26.93 0.35 8.85
N GLU A 185 -26.10 0.19 9.88
CA GLU A 185 -26.56 0.00 11.25
C GLU A 185 -27.37 1.22 11.75
N ARG A 186 -26.89 2.43 11.50
CA ARG A 186 -27.58 3.68 11.86
C ARG A 186 -28.92 3.80 11.15
N LEU A 187 -28.98 3.45 9.86
CA LEU A 187 -30.22 3.47 9.08
C LEU A 187 -31.22 2.42 9.57
N ARG A 188 -30.73 1.21 9.91
CA ARG A 188 -31.57 0.16 10.50
C ARG A 188 -32.13 0.61 11.84
N PHE A 189 -31.28 1.11 12.73
CA PHE A 189 -31.72 1.65 14.03
C PHE A 189 -32.75 2.78 13.88
N ALA A 190 -32.53 3.71 12.95
CA ALA A 190 -33.49 4.78 12.69
C ALA A 190 -34.86 4.26 12.22
N ARG A 191 -34.88 3.22 11.37
CA ARG A 191 -36.11 2.57 10.92
C ARG A 191 -36.83 1.87 12.07
N ASP A 192 -36.10 1.08 12.87
CA ASP A 192 -36.69 0.39 14.02
C ASP A 192 -37.27 1.38 15.04
N MET A 193 -36.60 2.52 15.25
CA MET A 193 -37.12 3.61 16.09
C MET A 193 -38.37 4.26 15.48
N HIS A 194 -38.37 4.50 14.17
CA HIS A 194 -39.52 5.06 13.47
C HIS A 194 -40.75 4.13 13.57
N ASP A 195 -40.57 2.83 13.37
CA ASP A 195 -41.67 1.86 13.40
C ASP A 195 -42.25 1.72 14.82
N LEU A 196 -41.39 1.65 15.85
CA LEU A 196 -41.80 1.56 17.25
C LEU A 196 -42.56 2.81 17.71
N LEU A 197 -42.01 3.99 17.40
CA LEU A 197 -42.63 5.28 17.73
C LEU A 197 -43.92 5.50 16.92
N GLY A 198 -43.89 5.22 15.62
CA GLY A 198 -45.01 5.44 14.71
C GLY A 198 -46.23 4.62 15.10
N HIS A 199 -46.04 3.33 15.43
CA HIS A 199 -47.11 2.47 15.92
C HIS A 199 -47.71 3.00 17.23
N SER A 200 -46.85 3.30 18.21
CA SER A 200 -47.26 3.79 19.53
C SER A 200 -48.04 5.11 19.45
N LEU A 201 -47.55 6.06 18.65
CA LEU A 201 -48.19 7.35 18.44
C LEU A 201 -49.54 7.22 17.74
N THR A 202 -49.68 6.29 16.79
CA THR A 202 -50.96 6.00 16.13
C THR A 202 -51.99 5.48 17.14
N VAL A 203 -51.60 4.56 18.03
CA VAL A 203 -52.47 4.03 19.10
C VAL A 203 -52.87 5.13 20.09
N ILE A 204 -51.93 5.97 20.49
CA ILE A 204 -52.18 7.12 21.37
C ILE A 204 -53.20 8.08 20.74
N ALA A 205 -53.02 8.44 19.47
CA ALA A 205 -53.94 9.32 18.75
C ALA A 205 -55.35 8.71 18.68
N MET A 206 -55.49 7.45 18.27
CA MET A 206 -56.81 6.80 18.16
C MET A 206 -57.53 6.67 19.51
N LYS A 207 -56.81 6.33 20.59
CA LYS A 207 -57.40 6.26 21.94
C LYS A 207 -57.73 7.64 22.50
N GLY A 208 -56.93 8.65 22.17
CA GLY A 208 -57.20 10.05 22.49
C GLY A 208 -58.51 10.53 21.86
N GLU A 209 -58.68 10.33 20.56
CA GLU A 209 -59.91 10.66 19.83
C GLU A 209 -61.13 9.91 20.39
N LEU A 210 -60.98 8.63 20.75
CA LEU A 210 -62.07 7.85 21.34
C LEU A 210 -62.47 8.40 22.72
N ALA A 211 -61.50 8.74 23.57
CA ALA A 211 -61.78 9.32 24.88
C ALA A 211 -62.51 10.66 24.75
N GLU A 212 -62.09 11.52 23.81
CA GLU A 212 -62.73 12.82 23.53
C GLU A 212 -64.21 12.65 23.16
N ARG A 213 -64.54 11.66 22.31
CA ARG A 213 -65.93 11.36 21.92
C ARG A 213 -66.79 10.80 23.06
N LEU A 214 -66.17 10.15 24.05
CA LEU A 214 -66.87 9.50 25.17
C LEU A 214 -67.04 10.40 26.41
N VAL A 215 -66.39 11.57 26.47
CA VAL A 215 -66.38 12.43 27.66
C VAL A 215 -67.79 12.80 28.15
N GLU A 216 -68.73 13.04 27.24
CA GLU A 216 -70.12 13.41 27.61
C GLU A 216 -71.06 12.20 27.73
N THR A 217 -70.79 11.12 27.00
CA THR A 217 -71.71 9.98 26.85
C THR A 217 -71.36 8.79 27.76
N ASP A 218 -70.08 8.54 28.01
CA ASP A 218 -69.58 7.51 28.94
C ASP A 218 -68.27 7.98 29.62
N PRO A 219 -68.39 8.83 30.66
CA PRO A 219 -67.23 9.42 31.33
C PRO A 219 -66.30 8.37 31.98
N ALA A 220 -66.86 7.25 32.43
CA ALA A 220 -66.10 6.16 33.05
C ALA A 220 -65.17 5.50 32.01
N ARG A 221 -65.69 5.22 30.81
CA ARG A 221 -64.91 4.66 29.72
C ARG A 221 -63.92 5.65 29.12
N ALA A 222 -64.28 6.94 29.02
CA ALA A 222 -63.35 8.01 28.63
C ALA A 222 -62.12 8.07 29.57
N LYS A 223 -62.35 7.97 30.89
CA LYS A 223 -61.27 7.92 31.89
C LYS A 223 -60.38 6.68 31.73
N ALA A 224 -60.97 5.52 31.39
CA ALA A 224 -60.22 4.29 31.14
C ALA A 224 -59.33 4.40 29.89
N GLU A 225 -59.83 4.98 28.79
CA GLU A 225 -59.04 5.20 27.58
C GLU A 225 -57.89 6.20 27.81
N MET A 226 -58.11 7.27 28.58
CA MET A 226 -57.05 8.20 29.00
C MET A 226 -55.97 7.54 29.87
N ALA A 227 -56.36 6.64 30.78
CA ALA A 227 -55.41 5.84 31.53
C ALA A 227 -54.58 4.93 30.60
N SER A 228 -55.23 4.31 29.60
CA SER A 228 -54.56 3.48 28.59
C SER A 228 -53.59 4.29 27.72
N VAL A 229 -53.93 5.51 27.30
CA VAL A 229 -53.01 6.42 26.60
C VAL A 229 -51.75 6.69 27.42
N THR A 230 -51.92 6.97 28.71
CA THR A 230 -50.79 7.22 29.62
C THR A 230 -49.89 5.99 29.75
N ASP A 231 -50.48 4.80 29.82
CA ASP A 231 -49.75 3.54 29.94
C ASP A 231 -48.96 3.20 28.66
N VAL A 232 -49.59 3.35 27.49
CA VAL A 232 -48.91 3.19 26.18
C VAL A 232 -47.75 4.17 26.08
N ALA A 233 -47.96 5.46 26.36
CA ALA A 233 -46.90 6.46 26.28
C ALA A 233 -45.71 6.16 27.21
N ARG A 234 -45.96 5.69 28.44
CA ARG A 234 -44.92 5.31 29.39
C ARG A 234 -44.14 4.08 28.92
N THR A 235 -44.84 3.08 28.39
CA THR A 235 -44.24 1.85 27.88
C THR A 235 -43.37 2.14 26.66
N SER A 236 -43.88 2.88 25.67
CA SER A 236 -43.11 3.26 24.48
C SER A 236 -41.86 4.09 24.82
N LEU A 237 -41.95 4.98 25.82
CA LEU A 237 -40.78 5.74 26.29
C LEU A 237 -39.73 4.82 26.94
N ALA A 238 -40.17 3.80 27.69
CA ALA A 238 -39.27 2.80 28.26
C ALA A 238 -38.59 1.96 27.17
N ASP A 239 -39.34 1.54 26.14
CA ASP A 239 -38.83 0.75 25.02
C ASP A 239 -37.78 1.52 24.21
N VAL A 240 -38.03 2.80 23.93
CA VAL A 240 -37.04 3.68 23.26
C VAL A 240 -35.78 3.84 24.11
N ARG A 241 -35.92 4.06 25.42
CA ARG A 241 -34.75 4.16 26.33
C ARG A 241 -33.95 2.86 26.35
N ALA A 242 -34.62 1.72 26.38
CA ALA A 242 -33.99 0.41 26.32
C ALA A 242 -33.21 0.23 25.00
N ALA A 243 -33.84 0.52 23.86
CA ALA A 243 -33.22 0.42 22.54
C ALA A 243 -32.00 1.34 22.37
N VAL A 244 -32.10 2.62 22.77
CA VAL A 244 -30.98 3.57 22.72
C VAL A 244 -29.83 3.14 23.64
N SER A 245 -30.14 2.61 24.83
CA SER A 245 -29.11 2.11 25.76
C SER A 245 -28.39 0.86 25.23
N GLY A 246 -29.09 0.01 24.48
CA GLY A 246 -28.51 -1.15 23.79
C GLY A 246 -27.57 -0.70 22.67
N TYR A 247 -28.05 0.24 21.85
CA TYR A 247 -27.28 0.82 20.73
C TYR A 247 -25.95 1.44 21.19
N ARG A 248 -25.97 2.26 22.25
CA ARG A 248 -24.76 2.90 22.78
C ARG A 248 -23.71 1.90 23.29
N ARG A 249 -24.14 0.76 23.85
CA ARG A 249 -23.23 -0.30 24.31
C ARG A 249 -22.54 -1.02 23.15
N LEU A 250 -23.24 -1.23 22.04
CA LEU A 250 -22.67 -1.81 20.83
C LEU A 250 -21.63 -0.88 20.20
N GLU A 251 -21.90 0.43 20.14
CA GLU A 251 -20.97 1.45 19.62
C GLU A 251 -19.66 1.48 20.43
N LEU A 252 -19.75 1.50 21.77
CA LEU A 252 -18.58 1.44 22.66
C LEU A 252 -17.74 0.16 22.48
N ALA A 253 -18.38 -1.00 22.30
CA ALA A 253 -17.67 -2.26 22.07
C ALA A 253 -16.91 -2.25 20.73
N ALA A 254 -17.51 -1.67 19.70
CA ALA A 254 -16.88 -1.52 18.38
C ALA A 254 -15.68 -0.58 18.43
N GLU A 255 -15.78 0.56 19.11
CA GLU A 255 -14.66 1.51 19.28
C GLU A 255 -13.47 0.89 20.02
N VAL A 256 -13.72 0.13 21.09
CA VAL A 256 -12.67 -0.56 21.86
C VAL A 256 -11.97 -1.63 21.01
N GLY A 257 -12.73 -2.37 20.19
CA GLY A 257 -12.17 -3.33 19.23
C GLY A 257 -11.27 -2.67 18.20
N GLY A 258 -11.71 -1.54 17.63
CA GLY A 258 -10.92 -0.74 16.69
C GLY A 258 -9.62 -0.20 17.29
N ALA A 259 -9.66 0.32 18.52
CA ALA A 259 -8.48 0.82 19.23
C ALA A 259 -7.44 -0.29 19.52
N ARG A 260 -7.88 -1.50 19.86
CA ARG A 260 -6.99 -2.65 20.07
C ARG A 260 -6.33 -3.16 18.79
N ALA A 261 -7.00 -3.06 17.64
CA ALA A 261 -6.42 -3.46 16.36
C ALA A 261 -5.37 -2.47 15.83
N ALA A 262 -5.32 -1.26 16.38
CA ALA A 262 -4.38 -0.19 15.98
C ALA A 262 -3.10 -0.13 16.83
N LEU A 263 -3.01 -0.90 17.93
CA LEU A 263 -1.84 -1.05 18.82
C LEU A 263 -1.04 -2.30 18.43
#